data_AF-A0A956C803-F1
#
_entry.id   AF-A0A956C803-F1
#
_cell.length_a   1.000
_cell.length_b   1.000
_cell.length_c   1.000
_cell.angle_alpha   90.00
_cell.angle_beta   90.00
_cell.angle_gamma   90.00
#
_symmetry.space_group_name_H-M   'P 1'
#
loop_
_entity.id
_entity.type
_entity.pdbx_description
1 polymer ?
#
loop_
_entity_poly.entity_id
_entity_poly.type
_entity_poly.pdbx_seq_one_letter_code
_entity_poly.pdbx_strand_id
1 'polypeptide(L)'
;MRWPTTHVVSRLFLAATCAAAAACSGAPTDAETSDGAFTSNAGKGLEMRFKGEVIARKDDTARKAIATQMQYMQGALTSDSGGNAQAGMSGLSNIREVEEGDLKRITYEAALPVIWPNRQTVPETYAVVLPRDVTKLSAFNAKYDGSCGTNEYGRETFWHDFNPKAQG
;
A
#
# COMPACT_ATOMS: atom_id res chain seq x y z
N MET A 1 6.03 -7.41 31.63
CA MET A 1 6.11 -5.96 31.90
C MET A 1 5.02 -5.26 31.10
N ARG A 2 4.25 -4.41 31.78
CA ARG A 2 3.01 -3.77 31.31
C ARG A 2 3.30 -2.75 30.20
N TRP A 3 2.45 -2.74 29.17
CA TRP A 3 2.39 -1.69 28.16
C TRP A 3 1.38 -0.62 28.60
N PRO A 4 1.64 0.69 28.37
CA PRO A 4 0.74 1.75 28.77
C PRO A 4 -0.46 1.86 27.81
N THR A 5 -1.66 1.88 28.39
CA THR A 5 -2.92 2.20 27.73
C THR A 5 -3.11 3.72 27.75
N THR A 6 -3.20 4.37 26.59
CA THR A 6 -3.49 5.81 26.51
C THR A 6 -4.97 6.02 26.26
N HIS A 7 -5.63 6.72 27.19
CA HIS A 7 -7.03 7.13 27.08
C HIS A 7 -7.15 8.44 26.27
N VAL A 8 -8.05 8.48 25.29
CA VAL A 8 -8.43 9.71 24.57
C VAL A 8 -9.63 10.34 25.28
N VAL A 9 -9.46 11.57 25.76
CA VAL A 9 -10.52 12.38 26.37
C VAL A 9 -11.21 13.18 25.26
N SER A 10 -12.49 12.88 25.01
CA SER A 10 -13.34 13.67 24.11
C SER A 10 -13.89 14.89 24.86
N ARG A 11 -13.62 16.10 24.37
CA ARG A 11 -14.27 17.32 24.85
C ARG A 11 -15.22 17.84 23.78
N LEU A 12 -16.49 17.60 24.07
CA LEU A 12 -17.67 18.21 23.48
C LEU A 12 -17.59 19.74 23.69
N PHE A 13 -17.54 20.52 22.62
CA PHE A 13 -17.87 21.95 22.67
C PHE A 13 -19.08 22.19 21.78
N LEU A 14 -20.21 22.35 22.47
CA LEU A 14 -21.48 22.81 21.93
C LEU A 14 -21.45 24.35 21.97
N ALA A 15 -21.48 25.01 20.83
CA ALA A 15 -21.82 26.43 20.74
C ALA A 15 -22.82 26.60 19.60
N ALA A 16 -24.08 26.78 20.00
CA ALA A 16 -25.19 27.14 19.13
C ALA A 16 -25.18 28.66 18.92
N THR A 17 -25.20 29.11 17.67
CA THR A 17 -25.59 30.48 17.33
C THR A 17 -26.49 30.44 16.11
N CYS A 18 -27.78 30.71 16.33
CA CYS A 18 -28.75 31.02 15.28
C CYS A 18 -28.55 32.45 14.79
N ALA A 19 -28.46 32.65 13.47
CA ALA A 19 -28.90 33.87 12.80
C ALA A 19 -29.27 33.54 11.34
N ALA A 20 -30.41 34.06 10.90
CA ALA A 20 -31.11 33.68 9.68
C ALA A 20 -30.81 34.60 8.48
N ALA A 21 -31.03 34.03 7.28
CA ALA A 21 -31.45 34.62 6.00
C ALA A 21 -30.50 35.55 5.22
N ALA A 22 -30.07 35.09 4.03
CA ALA A 22 -30.39 35.68 2.71
C ALA A 22 -29.49 35.07 1.62
N ALA A 23 -30.09 34.72 0.47
CA ALA A 23 -29.42 34.16 -0.69
C ALA A 23 -28.53 35.19 -1.42
N CYS A 24 -27.33 34.79 -1.84
CA CYS A 24 -26.72 35.13 -3.13
C CYS A 24 -25.38 34.38 -3.29
N SER A 25 -25.21 33.80 -4.47
CA SER A 25 -24.10 32.95 -4.89
C SER A 25 -22.74 33.66 -4.79
N GLY A 26 -21.79 33.00 -4.13
CA GLY A 26 -20.38 33.43 -4.05
C GLY A 26 -19.54 32.28 -3.47
N ALA A 27 -18.54 31.84 -4.22
CA ALA A 27 -17.80 30.59 -4.05
C ALA A 27 -17.07 30.43 -2.71
N PRO A 28 -16.83 29.17 -2.28
CA PRO A 28 -15.60 28.81 -1.60
C PRO A 28 -14.69 28.06 -2.58
N THR A 29 -13.59 28.72 -2.94
CA THR A 29 -12.32 28.04 -3.21
C THR A 29 -11.82 27.47 -1.90
N ASP A 30 -11.71 26.15 -1.81
CA ASP A 30 -10.61 25.48 -1.11
C ASP A 30 -10.48 24.05 -1.64
N ALA A 31 -9.22 23.68 -1.90
CA ALA A 31 -8.83 22.60 -2.78
C ALA A 31 -9.20 21.21 -2.26
N GLU A 32 -10.11 20.52 -2.96
CA GLU A 32 -10.15 19.06 -2.92
C GLU A 32 -9.10 18.49 -3.87
N THR A 33 -8.27 17.64 -3.29
CA THR A 33 -7.29 16.81 -3.98
C THR A 33 -7.99 16.08 -5.13
N SER A 34 -7.47 16.19 -6.36
CA SER A 34 -8.10 15.56 -7.51
C SER A 34 -8.23 14.06 -7.28
N ASP A 35 -9.45 13.60 -7.04
CA ASP A 35 -9.84 12.21 -7.21
C ASP A 35 -9.63 11.83 -8.67
N GLY A 36 -8.47 11.25 -8.96
CA GLY A 36 -8.30 10.42 -10.14
C GLY A 36 -9.22 9.23 -9.98
N ALA A 37 -10.46 9.36 -10.46
CA ALA A 37 -11.51 8.38 -10.27
C ALA A 37 -11.09 7.01 -10.80
N PHE A 38 -10.72 6.12 -9.88
CA PHE A 38 -10.46 4.71 -10.12
C PHE A 38 -11.80 3.98 -10.37
N THR A 39 -12.41 4.17 -11.53
CA THR A 39 -13.70 3.53 -11.86
C THR A 39 -13.48 2.22 -12.61
N SER A 40 -13.71 1.09 -11.94
CA SER A 40 -13.97 -0.20 -12.60
C SER A 40 -15.33 -0.71 -12.14
N ASN A 41 -16.23 -1.03 -13.07
CA ASN A 41 -17.53 -1.63 -12.77
C ASN A 41 -17.41 -2.99 -12.03
N ALA A 42 -16.20 -3.56 -11.94
CA ALA A 42 -15.92 -4.86 -11.35
C ALA A 42 -15.49 -4.82 -9.87
N GLY A 43 -15.19 -3.64 -9.29
CA GLY A 43 -14.67 -3.57 -7.92
C GLY A 43 -14.86 -2.23 -7.21
N LYS A 44 -14.58 -2.24 -5.90
CA LYS A 44 -14.61 -1.07 -5.01
C LYS A 44 -13.20 -0.53 -4.87
N GLY A 45 -13.05 0.79 -5.00
CA GLY A 45 -11.81 1.46 -4.62
C GLY A 45 -11.65 1.47 -3.10
N LEU A 46 -10.49 1.07 -2.63
CA LEU A 46 -10.06 1.07 -1.23
C LEU A 46 -8.65 1.64 -1.15
N GLU A 47 -8.25 2.02 0.06
CA GLU A 47 -6.87 2.39 0.35
C GLU A 47 -6.33 1.46 1.44
N MET A 48 -5.33 0.64 1.09
CA MET A 48 -4.64 -0.23 2.04
C MET A 48 -3.47 0.51 2.66
N ARG A 49 -3.46 0.59 3.99
CA ARG A 49 -2.40 1.28 4.75
C ARG A 49 -1.55 0.29 5.52
N PHE A 50 -0.24 0.43 5.42
CA PHE A 50 0.70 -0.41 6.18
C PHE A 50 2.04 0.30 6.39
N LYS A 51 2.81 -0.23 7.36
CA LYS A 51 4.20 0.17 7.58
C LYS A 51 5.10 -0.89 6.98
N GLY A 52 6.16 -0.47 6.33
CA GLY A 52 7.08 -1.37 5.64
C GLY A 52 8.53 -1.03 5.89
N GLU A 53 9.37 -2.00 5.55
CA GLU A 53 10.80 -1.85 5.50
C GLU A 53 11.32 -2.49 4.21
N VAL A 54 12.24 -1.81 3.55
CA VAL A 54 12.95 -2.32 2.37
C VAL A 54 14.44 -2.03 2.47
N ILE A 55 15.25 -3.02 2.09
CA ILE A 55 16.69 -2.91 1.92
C ILE A 55 16.97 -2.74 0.42
N ALA A 56 17.75 -1.72 0.08
CA ALA A 56 18.13 -1.40 -1.29
C ALA A 56 19.62 -1.01 -1.37
N ARG A 57 20.15 -0.82 -2.59
CA ARG A 57 21.48 -0.24 -2.76
C ARG A 57 21.47 1.20 -2.24
N LYS A 58 22.58 1.66 -1.67
CA LYS A 58 22.69 3.04 -1.13
C LYS A 58 22.29 4.12 -2.17
N ASP A 59 22.61 3.88 -3.44
CA ASP A 59 22.37 4.83 -4.54
C ASP A 59 20.95 4.75 -5.15
N ASP A 60 20.13 3.75 -4.78
CA ASP A 60 18.75 3.66 -5.26
C ASP A 60 17.85 4.68 -4.54
N THR A 61 16.90 5.32 -5.22
CA THR A 61 15.94 6.20 -4.53
C THR A 61 14.96 5.37 -3.68
N ALA A 62 14.53 5.90 -2.52
CA ALA A 62 13.53 5.22 -1.68
C ALA A 62 12.25 4.90 -2.45
N ARG A 63 11.75 5.84 -3.27
CA ARG A 63 10.54 5.61 -4.10
C ARG A 63 10.71 4.43 -5.04
N LYS A 64 11.87 4.28 -5.71
CA LYS A 64 12.16 3.14 -6.58
C LYS A 64 12.16 1.83 -5.78
N ALA A 65 12.91 1.78 -4.67
CA ALA A 65 13.01 0.58 -3.83
C ALA A 65 11.64 0.12 -3.30
N ILE A 66 10.85 1.06 -2.77
CA ILE A 66 9.51 0.78 -2.25
C ILE A 66 8.57 0.34 -3.38
N ALA A 67 8.58 1.01 -4.54
CA ALA A 67 7.76 0.62 -5.69
C ALA A 67 8.11 -0.79 -6.20
N THR A 68 9.39 -1.15 -6.25
CA THR A 68 9.83 -2.51 -6.58
C THR A 68 9.29 -3.55 -5.60
N GLN A 69 9.30 -3.26 -4.29
CA GLN A 69 8.67 -4.14 -3.30
C GLN A 69 7.15 -4.22 -3.50
N MET A 70 6.49 -3.10 -3.86
CA MET A 70 5.04 -3.03 -4.06
C MET A 70 4.53 -3.78 -5.28
N GLN A 71 5.37 -4.07 -6.27
CA GLN A 71 5.00 -4.95 -7.37
C GLN A 71 4.60 -6.35 -6.88
N TYR A 72 5.27 -6.87 -5.85
CA TYR A 72 4.92 -8.16 -5.23
C TYR A 72 3.59 -8.09 -4.46
N MET A 73 3.27 -6.92 -3.87
CA MET A 73 1.95 -6.73 -3.28
C MET A 73 0.85 -6.74 -4.34
N GLN A 74 1.09 -6.06 -5.47
CA GLN A 74 0.16 -6.06 -6.60
C GLN A 74 -0.09 -7.48 -7.13
N GLY A 75 0.97 -8.27 -7.32
CA GLY A 75 0.87 -9.68 -7.67
C GLY A 75 0.04 -10.47 -6.68
N ALA A 76 0.39 -10.38 -5.39
CA ALA A 76 -0.33 -11.09 -4.33
C ALA A 76 -1.82 -10.73 -4.31
N LEU A 77 -2.17 -9.45 -4.46
CA LEU A 77 -3.58 -9.02 -4.50
C LEU A 77 -4.30 -9.57 -5.74
N THR A 78 -3.65 -9.54 -6.89
CA THR A 78 -4.20 -10.03 -8.16
C THR A 78 -4.44 -11.53 -8.12
N SER A 79 -3.43 -12.28 -7.68
CA SER A 79 -3.43 -13.74 -7.74
C SER A 79 -4.15 -14.41 -6.56
N ASP A 80 -4.22 -13.78 -5.38
CA ASP A 80 -4.96 -14.32 -4.23
C ASP A 80 -6.43 -13.92 -4.24
N SER A 81 -6.70 -12.62 -4.43
CA SER A 81 -8.02 -12.05 -4.22
C SER A 81 -8.71 -11.61 -5.50
N GLY A 82 -8.04 -11.60 -6.65
CA GLY A 82 -8.57 -10.97 -7.87
C GLY A 82 -8.68 -9.45 -7.77
N GLY A 83 -8.10 -8.85 -6.73
CA GLY A 83 -7.97 -7.40 -6.59
C GLY A 83 -6.86 -6.85 -7.49
N ASN A 84 -6.67 -5.54 -7.50
CA ASN A 84 -5.55 -4.95 -8.22
C ASN A 84 -5.08 -3.69 -7.51
N ALA A 85 -3.77 -3.53 -7.39
CA ALA A 85 -3.15 -2.34 -6.82
C ALA A 85 -2.37 -1.59 -7.89
N GLN A 86 -2.24 -0.28 -7.74
CA GLN A 86 -1.28 0.48 -8.54
C GLN A 86 -0.06 0.84 -7.70
N ALA A 87 0.97 -0.03 -7.75
CA ALA A 87 2.21 0.11 -6.98
C ALA A 87 2.87 1.50 -7.15
N GLY A 88 2.85 2.04 -8.39
CA GLY A 88 3.40 3.35 -8.72
C GLY A 88 2.64 4.54 -8.13
N MET A 89 1.37 4.36 -7.76
CA MET A 89 0.50 5.39 -7.19
C MET A 89 0.43 5.35 -5.66
N SER A 90 1.34 4.60 -5.02
CA SER A 90 1.40 4.57 -3.55
C SER A 90 1.72 5.97 -2.99
N GLY A 91 0.85 6.42 -2.08
CA GLY A 91 1.14 7.53 -1.18
C GLY A 91 2.18 7.07 -0.17
N LEU A 92 3.35 7.72 -0.15
CA LEU A 92 4.45 7.37 0.74
C LEU A 92 4.68 8.49 1.75
N SER A 93 4.86 8.12 3.01
CA SER A 93 5.13 9.07 4.10
C SER A 93 6.07 8.46 5.13
N ASN A 94 6.58 9.29 6.04
CA ASN A 94 7.46 8.84 7.13
C ASN A 94 8.67 8.03 6.67
N ILE A 95 9.21 8.36 5.49
CA ILE A 95 10.37 7.70 4.90
C ILE A 95 11.61 8.06 5.74
N ARG A 96 12.33 7.04 6.20
CA ARG A 96 13.63 7.19 6.85
C ARG A 96 14.62 6.24 6.21
N GLU A 97 15.79 6.76 5.89
CA GLU A 97 16.88 6.01 5.26
C GLU A 97 18.06 5.94 6.23
N VAL A 98 18.61 4.73 6.40
CA VAL A 98 19.81 4.47 7.21
C VAL A 98 20.79 3.69 6.34
N GLU A 99 21.92 4.29 6.01
CA GLU A 99 22.98 3.65 5.23
C GLU A 99 23.73 2.60 6.06
N GLU A 100 24.03 1.48 5.43
CA GLU A 100 24.70 0.32 6.01
C GLU A 100 25.69 -0.25 4.97
N GLY A 101 26.83 0.40 4.81
CA GLY A 101 27.83 0.04 3.80
C GLY A 101 27.33 0.37 2.39
N ASP A 102 27.27 -0.63 1.51
CA ASP A 102 26.76 -0.48 0.13
C ASP A 102 25.23 -0.59 0.02
N LEU A 103 24.57 -0.86 1.14
CA LEU A 103 23.13 -0.95 1.25
C LEU A 103 22.58 0.21 2.08
N LYS A 104 21.27 0.36 2.05
CA LYS A 104 20.54 1.16 3.02
C LYS A 104 19.23 0.48 3.39
N ARG A 105 18.84 0.67 4.64
CA ARG A 105 17.53 0.30 5.17
C ARG A 105 16.60 1.50 5.07
N ILE A 106 15.41 1.27 4.53
CA ILE A 106 14.39 2.29 4.31
C ILE A 106 13.12 1.84 5.04
N THR A 107 12.70 2.59 6.06
CA THR A 107 11.40 2.40 6.72
C THR A 107 10.40 3.41 6.21
N TYR A 108 9.15 3.01 6.02
CA TYR A 108 8.13 3.88 5.44
C TYR A 108 6.71 3.52 5.91
N GLU A 109 5.79 4.45 5.68
CA GLU A 109 4.35 4.20 5.71
C GLU A 109 3.79 4.38 4.30
N ALA A 110 2.98 3.43 3.87
CA ALA A 110 2.38 3.43 2.54
C ALA A 110 0.85 3.43 2.62
N ALA A 111 0.25 4.16 1.70
CA ALA A 111 -1.16 4.16 1.37
C ALA A 111 -1.30 3.71 -0.09
N LEU A 112 -1.75 2.47 -0.29
CA LEU A 112 -1.81 1.83 -1.59
C LEU A 112 -3.27 1.83 -2.08
N PRO A 113 -3.58 2.50 -3.21
CA PRO A 113 -4.90 2.38 -3.82
C PRO A 113 -5.09 0.97 -4.38
N VAL A 114 -6.22 0.35 -4.02
CA VAL A 114 -6.58 -1.02 -4.38
C VAL A 114 -8.01 -1.07 -4.90
N ILE A 115 -8.20 -1.74 -6.02
CA ILE A 115 -9.52 -2.19 -6.49
C ILE A 115 -9.78 -3.57 -5.91
N TRP A 116 -10.84 -3.71 -5.11
CA TRP A 116 -11.26 -4.98 -4.53
C TRP A 116 -12.51 -5.53 -5.23
N PRO A 117 -12.60 -6.84 -5.50
CA PRO A 117 -13.75 -7.38 -6.22
C PRO A 117 -15.07 -7.22 -5.47
N ASN A 118 -16.11 -6.79 -6.19
CA ASN A 118 -17.45 -6.57 -5.61
C ASN A 118 -18.09 -7.83 -4.99
N ARG A 119 -17.68 -9.02 -5.47
CA ARG A 119 -18.22 -10.31 -5.04
C ARG A 119 -17.52 -10.87 -3.80
N GLN A 120 -16.50 -10.18 -3.28
CA GLN A 120 -15.76 -10.62 -2.11
C GLN A 120 -15.93 -9.63 -0.95
N THR A 121 -15.96 -10.18 0.26
CA THR A 121 -15.91 -9.38 1.48
C THR A 121 -14.53 -8.77 1.61
N VAL A 122 -14.47 -7.47 1.90
CA VAL A 122 -13.21 -6.78 2.18
C VAL A 122 -12.76 -7.19 3.59
N PRO A 123 -11.57 -7.79 3.77
CA PRO A 123 -11.08 -8.10 5.10
C PRO A 123 -10.62 -6.82 5.81
N GLU A 124 -10.81 -6.73 7.12
CA GLU A 124 -10.25 -5.63 7.93
C GLU A 124 -8.72 -5.63 7.92
N THR A 125 -8.11 -6.81 7.81
CA THR A 125 -6.67 -7.01 7.79
C THR A 125 -6.26 -7.93 6.64
N TYR A 126 -5.17 -7.58 5.95
CA TYR A 126 -4.61 -8.41 4.89
C TYR A 126 -3.16 -8.76 5.20
N ALA A 127 -2.90 -10.05 5.44
CA ALA A 127 -1.54 -10.54 5.63
C ALA A 127 -0.82 -10.62 4.27
N VAL A 128 0.37 -10.03 4.18
CA VAL A 128 1.19 -10.05 2.97
C VAL A 128 2.62 -10.48 3.31
N VAL A 129 3.22 -11.25 2.39
CA VAL A 129 4.65 -11.59 2.42
C VAL A 129 5.31 -10.80 1.30
N LEU A 130 6.32 -10.00 1.61
CA LEU A 130 7.02 -9.15 0.63
C LEU A 130 8.53 -9.37 0.71
N PRO A 131 9.26 -9.18 -0.40
CA PRO A 131 10.72 -9.22 -0.36
C PRO A 131 11.24 -8.03 0.45
N ARG A 132 11.90 -8.29 1.58
CA ARG A 132 12.54 -7.25 2.39
C ARG A 132 13.75 -6.64 1.70
N ASP A 133 14.50 -7.43 0.93
CA ASP A 133 15.73 -7.00 0.25
C ASP A 133 15.53 -7.05 -1.28
N VAL A 134 15.32 -5.88 -1.88
CA VAL A 134 15.09 -5.78 -3.34
C VAL A 134 16.37 -5.92 -4.15
N THR A 135 17.54 -6.00 -3.51
CA THR A 135 18.80 -6.36 -4.20
C THR A 135 18.92 -7.86 -4.42
N LYS A 136 18.07 -8.67 -3.76
CA LYS A 136 18.10 -10.14 -3.78
C LYS A 136 16.83 -10.78 -4.33
N LEU A 137 16.09 -10.07 -5.20
CA LEU A 137 14.84 -10.58 -5.79
C LEU A 137 15.02 -11.92 -6.51
N SER A 138 16.14 -12.10 -7.20
CA SER A 138 16.48 -13.37 -7.85
C SER A 138 16.42 -14.56 -6.88
N ALA A 139 17.02 -14.42 -5.70
CA ALA A 139 17.01 -15.47 -4.67
C ALA A 139 15.63 -15.62 -4.01
N PHE A 140 14.92 -14.51 -3.81
CA PHE A 140 13.53 -14.54 -3.33
C PHE A 140 12.63 -15.31 -4.30
N ASN A 141 12.68 -15.00 -5.59
CA ASN A 141 11.86 -15.63 -6.62
C ASN A 141 12.18 -17.11 -6.73
N ALA A 142 13.45 -17.50 -6.72
CA ALA A 142 13.84 -18.91 -6.74
C ALA A 142 13.34 -19.70 -5.53
N LYS A 143 13.18 -19.06 -4.36
CA LYS A 143 12.63 -19.72 -3.16
C LYS A 143 11.13 -19.99 -3.29
N TYR A 144 10.41 -19.13 -3.99
CA TYR A 144 8.94 -19.14 -4.06
C TYR A 144 8.38 -19.63 -5.40
N ASP A 145 9.23 -19.81 -6.41
CA ASP A 145 8.85 -20.42 -7.69
C ASP A 145 8.35 -21.85 -7.48
N GLY A 146 7.28 -22.20 -8.20
CA GLY A 146 6.56 -23.47 -8.09
C GLY A 146 5.63 -23.61 -6.88
N SER A 147 5.84 -22.84 -5.80
CA SER A 147 5.01 -22.93 -4.58
C SER A 147 4.06 -21.76 -4.38
N CYS A 148 4.50 -20.56 -4.75
CA CYS A 148 3.75 -19.31 -4.57
C CYS A 148 3.59 -18.57 -5.91
N GLY A 149 3.50 -19.30 -7.01
CA GLY A 149 3.48 -18.78 -8.37
C GLY A 149 4.45 -19.54 -9.26
N THR A 150 4.27 -19.44 -10.57
CA THR A 150 5.16 -20.06 -11.55
C THR A 150 5.82 -18.97 -12.37
N ASN A 151 7.12 -19.09 -12.56
CA ASN A 151 7.91 -18.14 -13.31
C ASN A 151 7.75 -18.28 -14.84
N GLU A 152 6.51 -18.21 -15.34
CA GLU A 152 6.18 -18.49 -16.75
C GLU A 152 6.84 -17.49 -17.72
N TYR A 153 6.91 -16.22 -17.32
CA TYR A 153 7.41 -15.12 -18.16
C TYR A 153 8.84 -14.67 -17.83
N GLY A 154 9.56 -15.42 -16.98
CA GLY A 154 10.95 -15.15 -16.62
C GLY A 154 11.14 -14.44 -15.28
N ARG A 155 12.30 -14.66 -14.63
CA ARG A 155 12.49 -14.39 -13.18
C ARG A 155 12.24 -12.95 -12.75
N GLU A 156 12.38 -12.01 -13.67
CA GLU A 156 12.20 -10.57 -13.42
C GLU A 156 10.72 -10.16 -13.43
N THR A 157 9.82 -11.00 -13.95
CA THR A 157 8.36 -10.76 -14.01
C THR A 157 7.57 -11.63 -13.04
N PHE A 158 8.24 -12.52 -12.29
CA PHE A 158 7.62 -13.40 -11.27
C PHE A 158 6.66 -12.69 -10.31
N TRP A 159 6.91 -11.41 -10.01
CA TRP A 159 6.03 -10.62 -9.16
C TRP A 159 4.57 -10.60 -9.66
N HIS A 160 4.31 -10.76 -10.96
CA HIS A 160 2.94 -10.81 -11.51
C HIS A 160 2.15 -12.02 -11.00
N ASP A 161 2.82 -13.18 -10.90
CA ASP A 161 2.20 -14.45 -10.57
C ASP A 161 2.31 -14.78 -9.07
N PHE A 162 3.04 -13.95 -8.33
CA PHE A 162 3.32 -14.20 -6.92
C PHE A 162 2.05 -14.23 -6.07
N ASN A 163 1.72 -15.39 -5.51
CA ASN A 163 0.68 -15.58 -4.51
C ASN A 163 1.24 -16.35 -3.30
N PRO A 164 1.57 -15.67 -2.19
CA PRO A 164 2.14 -16.33 -1.01
C PRO A 164 1.15 -17.24 -0.25
N LYS A 165 -0.14 -17.19 -0.59
CA LYS A 165 -1.18 -18.08 -0.02
C LYS A 165 -1.51 -19.27 -0.92
N ALA A 166 -0.97 -19.30 -2.14
CA ALA A 166 -1.08 -20.49 -2.97
C ALA A 166 -0.44 -21.67 -2.24
N GLN A 167 -1.14 -22.79 -2.21
CA GLN A 167 -0.56 -24.07 -1.86
C GLN A 167 -0.15 -24.69 -3.20
N GLY A 168 1.15 -24.71 -3.48
CA GLY A 168 1.71 -25.40 -4.64
C GLY A 168 1.44 -26.89 -4.63
#